data_AF-X1SNK1-F1
#
_entry.id   AF-X1SNK1-F1
#
_cell.length_a   1.000
_cell.length_b   1.000
_cell.length_c   1.000
_cell.angle_alpha   90.00
_cell.angle_beta   90.00
_cell.angle_gamma   90.00
#
_symmetry.space_group_name_H-M   'P 1'
#
loop_
_entity.id
_entity.type
_entity.pdbx_description
1 polymer ?
#
loop_
_entity_poly.entity_id
_entity_poly.type
_entity_poly.pdbx_seq_one_letter_code
_entity_poly.pdbx_strand_id
1 'polypeptide(L)'
;AYANYMAKKHAWEMGYLQAWNENMQEGIKRLNNQPQQIGVTPVNGALLLNETDVSVPGRHNGISVTRFYNSKIWSADTMFSYLKGSSWLGAGWDLHFGKVWAPDDSGKVFETSSGMHIYFKHRSGARYISTDGSFMLLQDNTIKTGNGARLIFDFEHDNVRYLTKTIDQNGNVTDLYYDIYYSNQYYSYPRLDSLRTSTNEKIAFHYHFESVYYNILDSIKFIGFDSVDAKIIYHYDYDCWTASSPFG
;
A
#
# COMPACT_ATOMS: atom_id res chain seq x y z
N ALA A 1 19.91 49.18 7.49
CA ALA A 1 19.10 48.45 8.49
C ALA A 1 18.14 47.45 7.84
N TYR A 2 17.23 47.89 6.95
CA TYR A 2 16.22 47.03 6.31
C TYR A 2 16.79 45.84 5.50
N ALA A 3 17.82 46.06 4.68
CA ALA A 3 18.44 44.99 3.90
C ALA A 3 19.06 43.87 4.77
N ASN A 4 19.62 44.23 5.93
CA ASN A 4 20.22 43.27 6.87
C ASN A 4 19.14 42.48 7.62
N TYR A 5 18.00 43.11 7.92
CA TYR A 5 16.82 42.42 8.45
C TYR A 5 16.23 41.40 7.46
N MET A 6 16.08 41.79 6.18
CA MET A 6 15.55 40.89 5.15
C MET A 6 16.47 39.69 4.88
N ALA A 7 17.79 39.90 4.89
CA ALA A 7 18.76 38.81 4.75
C ALA A 7 18.69 37.81 5.92
N LYS A 8 18.57 38.30 7.17
CA LYS A 8 18.42 37.45 8.35
C LYS A 8 17.11 36.69 8.40
N LYS A 9 16.00 37.34 8.01
CA LYS A 9 14.68 36.71 7.89
C LYS A 9 14.71 35.59 6.84
N HIS A 10 15.27 35.86 5.66
CA HIS A 10 15.36 34.87 4.59
C HIS A 10 16.26 33.68 4.98
N ALA A 11 17.40 33.93 5.63
CA ALA A 11 18.26 32.86 6.14
C ALA A 11 17.56 32.00 7.21
N TRP A 12 16.76 32.62 8.08
CA TRP A 12 15.95 31.91 9.07
C TRP A 12 14.82 31.10 8.41
N GLU A 13 14.11 31.65 7.42
CA GLU A 13 13.07 30.95 6.67
C GLU A 13 13.62 29.75 5.90
N MET A 14 14.78 29.90 5.24
CA MET A 14 15.45 28.80 4.53
C MET A 14 15.97 27.73 5.49
N GLY A 15 16.58 28.12 6.62
CA GLY A 15 17.02 27.19 7.65
C GLY A 15 15.86 26.45 8.33
N TYR A 16 14.75 27.14 8.57
CA TYR A 16 13.53 26.55 9.11
C TYR A 16 12.90 25.58 8.11
N LEU A 17 12.74 25.97 6.83
CA LEU A 17 12.21 25.11 5.78
C LEU A 17 13.08 23.88 5.53
N GLN A 18 14.40 24.03 5.60
CA GLN A 18 15.35 22.92 5.42
C GLN A 18 15.32 21.95 6.62
N ALA A 19 15.36 22.48 7.85
CA ALA A 19 15.28 21.64 9.06
C ALA A 19 13.89 21.00 9.24
N TRP A 20 12.83 21.67 8.79
CA TRP A 20 11.47 21.15 8.76
C TRP A 20 11.33 20.04 7.71
N ASN A 21 11.88 20.22 6.50
CA ASN A 21 11.93 19.18 5.47
C ASN A 21 12.75 17.97 5.91
N GLU A 22 13.95 18.14 6.46
CA GLU A 22 14.81 17.01 6.82
C GLU A 22 14.23 16.21 7.99
N ASN A 23 13.71 16.88 9.04
CA ASN A 23 13.10 16.19 10.18
C ASN A 23 11.72 15.59 9.88
N MET A 24 10.90 16.24 9.04
CA MET A 24 9.66 15.63 8.56
C MET A 24 9.93 14.50 7.57
N GLN A 25 10.90 14.63 6.67
CA GLN A 25 11.24 13.54 5.75
C GLN A 25 11.79 12.34 6.51
N GLU A 26 12.65 12.53 7.50
CA GLU A 26 13.12 11.43 8.37
C GLU A 26 12.04 10.94 9.35
N GLY A 27 11.11 11.79 9.77
CA GLY A 27 9.92 11.40 10.55
C GLY A 27 8.93 10.57 9.72
N ILE A 28 8.63 11.01 8.49
CA ILE A 28 7.79 10.33 7.50
C ILE A 28 8.46 9.05 7.04
N LYS A 29 9.77 9.06 6.75
CA LYS A 29 10.54 7.84 6.47
C LYS A 29 10.51 6.87 7.63
N ARG A 30 10.63 7.32 8.89
CA ARG A 30 10.47 6.42 10.05
C ARG A 30 9.04 5.87 10.19
N LEU A 31 8.03 6.70 9.99
CA LEU A 31 6.62 6.31 10.03
C LEU A 31 6.25 5.35 8.89
N ASN A 32 6.88 5.51 7.73
CA ASN A 32 6.69 4.66 6.58
C ASN A 32 7.53 3.40 6.69
N ASN A 33 8.77 3.44 7.22
CA ASN A 33 9.75 2.35 7.12
C ASN A 33 9.90 1.47 8.37
N GLN A 34 9.27 1.79 9.49
CA GLN A 34 9.19 0.86 10.62
C GLN A 34 7.97 -0.04 10.44
N PRO A 35 8.09 -1.38 10.63
CA PRO A 35 6.93 -2.24 10.69
C PRO A 35 6.00 -1.68 11.75
N GLN A 36 4.81 -1.27 11.31
CA GLN A 36 3.83 -0.59 12.15
C GLN A 36 3.52 -1.48 13.35
N GLN A 37 4.01 -1.09 14.53
CA GLN A 37 3.61 -1.76 15.75
C GLN A 37 2.12 -1.51 15.95
N ILE A 38 1.37 -2.60 16.16
CA ILE A 38 -0.05 -2.53 16.52
C ILE A 38 -0.17 -1.62 17.75
N GLY A 39 -1.13 -0.70 17.71
CA GLY A 39 -1.40 0.24 18.78
C GLY A 39 -1.25 1.69 18.33
N VAL A 40 -1.19 2.58 19.32
CA VAL A 40 -1.08 4.03 19.08
C VAL A 40 0.40 4.38 18.89
N THR A 41 0.76 4.94 17.74
CA THR A 41 2.15 5.37 17.56
C THR A 41 2.42 6.61 18.40
N PRO A 42 3.52 6.62 19.18
CA PRO A 42 3.85 7.77 20.02
C PRO A 42 4.25 9.00 19.20
N VAL A 43 4.63 8.82 17.94
CA VAL A 43 5.14 9.91 17.08
C VAL A 43 4.02 10.74 16.47
N ASN A 44 2.90 10.13 16.07
CA ASN A 44 1.82 10.85 15.40
C ASN A 44 0.42 10.59 15.98
N GLY A 45 0.31 9.78 17.03
CA GLY A 45 -0.96 9.45 17.68
C GLY A 45 -1.90 8.57 16.85
N ALA A 46 -1.47 8.07 15.69
CA ALA A 46 -2.28 7.19 14.85
C ALA A 46 -2.42 5.82 15.50
N LEU A 47 -3.64 5.30 15.51
CA LEU A 47 -3.95 3.91 15.83
C LEU A 47 -3.70 3.06 14.60
N LEU A 48 -2.87 2.05 14.76
CA LEU A 48 -2.52 1.07 13.74
C LEU A 48 -3.00 -0.31 14.19
N LEU A 49 -3.79 -0.99 13.36
CA LEU A 49 -4.24 -2.36 13.61
C LEU A 49 -3.84 -3.23 12.43
N ASN A 50 -3.61 -4.51 12.69
CA ASN A 50 -3.51 -5.53 11.66
C ASN A 50 -4.43 -6.70 12.04
N GLU A 51 -5.13 -7.23 11.05
CA GLU A 51 -6.04 -8.36 11.24
C GLU A 51 -5.78 -9.38 10.14
N THR A 52 -5.25 -10.54 10.51
CA THR A 52 -5.02 -11.63 9.57
C THR A 52 -6.29 -12.44 9.42
N ASP A 53 -6.92 -12.32 8.26
CA ASP A 53 -8.18 -13.01 7.95
C ASP A 53 -7.92 -14.48 7.60
N VAL A 54 -6.93 -14.74 6.74
CA VAL A 54 -6.59 -16.09 6.28
C VAL A 54 -5.08 -16.28 6.30
N SER A 55 -4.63 -17.44 6.78
CA SER A 55 -3.23 -17.87 6.65
C SER A 55 -3.18 -19.25 6.01
N VAL A 56 -2.60 -19.32 4.82
CA VAL A 56 -2.38 -20.56 4.08
C VAL A 56 -0.96 -21.05 4.37
N PRO A 57 -0.78 -22.24 4.95
CA PRO A 57 0.55 -22.78 5.13
C PRO A 57 1.20 -23.03 3.77
N GLY A 58 2.45 -22.60 3.62
CA GLY A 58 3.27 -22.92 2.45
C GLY A 58 4.44 -23.81 2.85
N ARG A 59 5.23 -24.25 1.87
CA ARG A 59 6.45 -25.03 2.13
C ARG A 59 7.50 -24.08 2.72
N HIS A 60 7.54 -24.01 4.05
CA HIS A 60 8.36 -23.11 4.88
C HIS A 60 7.83 -21.69 5.11
N ASN A 61 7.26 -21.01 4.10
CA ASN A 61 6.61 -19.70 4.28
C ASN A 61 5.15 -19.77 3.83
N GLY A 62 4.22 -19.46 4.73
CA GLY A 62 2.81 -19.32 4.41
C GLY A 62 2.48 -17.99 3.73
N ILE A 63 1.29 -17.92 3.16
CA ILE A 63 0.71 -16.68 2.65
C ILE A 63 -0.38 -16.26 3.63
N SER A 64 -0.30 -15.02 4.10
CA SER A 64 -1.34 -14.42 4.94
C SER A 64 -2.06 -13.31 4.18
N VAL A 65 -3.39 -13.33 4.24
CA VAL A 65 -4.21 -12.18 3.88
C VAL A 65 -4.45 -11.38 5.15
N THR A 66 -3.87 -10.19 5.20
CA THR A 66 -3.92 -9.32 6.36
C THR A 66 -4.48 -7.97 5.95
N ARG A 67 -5.48 -7.49 6.70
CA ARG A 67 -5.99 -6.13 6.61
C ARG A 67 -5.20 -5.24 7.54
N PHE A 68 -4.95 -4.00 7.11
CA PHE A 68 -4.27 -2.99 7.90
C PHE A 68 -5.22 -1.82 8.12
N TYR A 69 -5.34 -1.38 9.37
CA TYR A 69 -6.04 -0.14 9.70
C TYR A 69 -5.03 0.93 10.08
N ASN A 70 -5.25 2.14 9.58
CA ASN A 70 -4.54 3.33 10.01
C ASN A 70 -5.54 4.47 10.24
N SER A 71 -5.63 4.94 11.49
CA SER A 71 -6.51 6.06 11.82
C SER A 71 -6.05 7.40 11.23
N LYS A 72 -4.78 7.50 10.78
CA LYS A 72 -4.30 8.64 10.01
C LYS A 72 -4.76 8.49 8.56
N ILE A 73 -6.00 8.87 8.34
CA ILE A 73 -6.62 8.94 7.02
C ILE A 73 -6.33 10.26 6.30
N TRP A 74 -5.33 11.05 6.71
CA TRP A 74 -4.97 12.30 6.03
C TRP A 74 -3.73 12.09 5.15
N SER A 75 -3.84 12.41 3.85
CA SER A 75 -2.69 12.49 2.94
C SER A 75 -2.15 13.91 2.95
N ALA A 76 -0.84 14.03 3.21
CA ALA A 76 -0.08 15.27 3.08
C ALA A 76 0.76 15.28 1.78
N ASP A 77 0.47 14.36 0.86
CA ASP A 77 1.30 14.15 -0.34
C ASP A 77 1.01 15.19 -1.44
N THR A 78 0.07 16.10 -1.21
CA THR A 78 -0.25 17.22 -2.11
C THR A 78 -0.33 18.54 -1.36
N MET A 79 -0.35 19.67 -2.07
CA MET A 79 -0.49 21.02 -1.48
C MET A 79 -1.80 21.22 -0.69
N PHE A 80 -2.72 20.26 -0.77
CA PHE A 80 -3.98 20.26 -0.04
C PHE A 80 -4.04 19.03 0.86
N SER A 81 -4.52 19.22 2.09
CA SER A 81 -4.80 18.11 3.00
C SER A 81 -6.13 17.49 2.58
N TYR A 82 -6.09 16.30 2.00
CA TYR A 82 -7.27 15.50 1.71
C TYR A 82 -7.30 14.26 2.59
N LEU A 83 -8.51 13.81 2.91
CA LEU A 83 -8.69 12.47 3.44
C LEU A 83 -8.26 11.46 2.36
N LYS A 84 -7.40 10.51 2.72
CA LYS A 84 -7.10 9.32 1.93
C LYS A 84 -8.43 8.70 1.54
N GLY A 85 -8.61 8.45 0.24
CA GLY A 85 -9.80 7.79 -0.25
C GLY A 85 -10.01 6.46 0.46
N SER A 86 -11.27 6.16 0.79
CA SER A 86 -11.65 4.85 1.34
C SER A 86 -11.20 3.75 0.39
N SER A 87 -10.62 2.69 0.94
CA SER A 87 -10.42 1.47 0.15
C SER A 87 -11.75 0.74 0.00
N TRP A 88 -11.72 -0.38 -0.71
CA TRP A 88 -12.81 -1.35 -0.80
C TRP A 88 -13.14 -2.01 0.56
N LEU A 89 -12.40 -1.71 1.63
CA LEU A 89 -12.67 -2.11 3.02
C LEU A 89 -13.22 -0.96 3.88
N GLY A 90 -13.46 0.22 3.30
CA GLY A 90 -13.87 1.41 4.02
C GLY A 90 -12.70 2.33 4.42
N ALA A 91 -13.02 3.39 5.16
CA ALA A 91 -12.05 4.41 5.56
C ALA A 91 -11.02 3.86 6.56
N GLY A 92 -9.74 4.17 6.33
CA GLY A 92 -8.63 3.77 7.19
C GLY A 92 -8.18 2.32 7.04
N TRP A 93 -9.03 1.43 6.53
CA TRP A 93 -8.66 0.06 6.21
C TRP A 93 -8.00 -0.04 4.83
N ASP A 94 -7.03 -0.93 4.71
CA ASP A 94 -6.35 -1.25 3.46
C ASP A 94 -6.04 -2.75 3.39
N LEU A 95 -6.05 -3.29 2.17
CA LEU A 95 -5.62 -4.64 1.85
C LEU A 95 -5.10 -4.58 0.41
N HIS A 96 -3.80 -4.78 0.26
CA HIS A 96 -3.18 -4.99 -1.03
C HIS A 96 -1.88 -5.76 -0.83
N PHE A 97 -1.34 -6.32 -1.91
CA PHE A 97 -0.15 -7.17 -1.85
C PHE A 97 1.12 -6.45 -2.30
N GLY A 98 0.93 -5.28 -2.90
CA GLY A 98 2.00 -4.36 -3.26
C GLY A 98 1.72 -3.71 -4.60
N LYS A 99 2.20 -2.48 -4.78
CA LYS A 99 2.05 -1.75 -6.03
C LYS A 99 3.25 -0.83 -6.29
N VAL A 100 3.55 -0.59 -7.55
CA VAL A 100 4.61 0.31 -8.00
C VAL A 100 4.01 1.42 -8.84
N TRP A 101 4.36 2.67 -8.57
CA TRP A 101 4.01 3.81 -9.40
C TRP A 101 5.19 4.78 -9.53
N ALA A 102 5.05 5.74 -10.43
CA ALA A 102 6.03 6.81 -10.63
C ALA A 102 5.43 8.13 -10.12
N PRO A 103 5.91 8.70 -9.00
CA PRO A 103 5.45 10.01 -8.56
C PRO A 103 5.94 11.14 -9.49
N ASP A 104 7.02 10.91 -10.26
CA ASP A 104 7.61 11.84 -11.22
C ASP A 104 8.54 11.11 -12.23
N ASP A 105 9.19 11.87 -13.13
CA ASP A 105 10.11 11.36 -14.17
C ASP A 105 11.42 10.76 -13.61
N SER A 106 11.71 10.92 -12.32
CA SER A 106 13.05 10.66 -11.76
C SER A 106 13.17 9.40 -10.90
N GLY A 107 12.05 8.80 -10.50
CA GLY A 107 12.04 7.66 -9.58
C GLY A 107 10.80 6.77 -9.68
N LYS A 108 10.81 5.71 -8.86
CA LYS A 108 9.67 4.81 -8.67
C LYS A 108 9.42 4.65 -7.17
N VAL A 109 8.16 4.40 -6.80
CA VAL A 109 7.77 4.09 -5.42
C VAL A 109 7.14 2.71 -5.42
N PHE A 110 7.58 1.87 -4.49
CA PHE A 110 6.94 0.61 -4.16
C PHE A 110 6.22 0.77 -2.82
N GLU A 111 4.90 0.56 -2.81
CA GLU A 111 4.15 0.38 -1.56
C GLU A 111 4.05 -1.10 -1.28
N THR A 112 4.62 -1.50 -0.16
CA THR A 112 4.50 -2.86 0.38
C THR A 112 3.08 -3.13 0.87
N SER A 113 2.71 -4.38 1.13
CA SER A 113 1.37 -4.75 1.64
C SER A 113 0.96 -4.07 2.94
N SER A 114 1.91 -3.56 3.73
CA SER A 114 1.63 -2.81 4.97
C SER A 114 1.49 -1.29 4.75
N GLY A 115 1.44 -0.83 3.50
CA GLY A 115 1.36 0.60 3.16
C GLY A 115 2.70 1.34 3.25
N MET A 116 3.81 0.66 3.55
CA MET A 116 5.14 1.26 3.63
C MET A 116 5.70 1.59 2.24
N HIS A 117 6.23 2.82 2.07
CA HIS A 117 6.78 3.31 0.81
C HIS A 117 8.30 3.16 0.74
N ILE A 118 8.75 2.38 -0.23
CA ILE A 118 10.17 2.24 -0.59
C ILE A 118 10.42 3.01 -1.88
N TYR A 119 11.30 4.02 -1.79
CA TYR A 119 11.67 4.85 -2.93
C TYR A 119 12.84 4.22 -3.70
N PHE A 120 12.74 4.28 -5.02
CA PHE A 120 13.72 3.77 -5.96
C PHE A 120 14.31 4.89 -6.79
N LYS A 121 15.63 4.99 -6.81
CA LYS A 121 16.39 5.93 -7.66
C LYS A 121 16.85 5.24 -8.94
N HIS A 122 16.74 5.95 -10.06
CA HIS A 122 17.27 5.47 -11.35
C HIS A 122 18.77 5.18 -11.27
N ARG A 123 19.20 4.05 -11.85
CA ARG A 123 20.61 3.66 -11.95
C ARG A 123 21.12 3.68 -13.39
N SER A 124 20.49 2.89 -14.25
CA SER A 124 20.83 2.78 -15.68
C SER A 124 19.79 1.95 -16.43
N GLY A 125 19.49 2.31 -17.68
CA GLY A 125 18.44 1.64 -18.45
C GLY A 125 17.10 1.60 -17.69
N ALA A 126 16.47 0.42 -17.62
CA ALA A 126 15.25 0.16 -16.86
C ALA A 126 15.51 -0.32 -15.41
N ARG A 127 16.67 0.00 -14.81
CA ARG A 127 17.07 -0.44 -13.47
C ARG A 127 17.03 0.70 -12.46
N TYR A 128 16.44 0.42 -11.31
CA TYR A 128 16.33 1.33 -10.17
C TYR A 128 16.72 0.63 -8.87
N ILE A 129 17.34 1.35 -7.93
CA ILE A 129 17.79 0.81 -6.64
C ILE A 129 17.05 1.50 -5.50
N SER A 130 16.66 0.74 -4.48
CA SER A 130 16.06 1.26 -3.24
C SER A 130 16.97 2.25 -2.51
N THR A 131 16.41 3.33 -1.98
CA THR A 131 17.16 4.37 -1.27
C THR A 131 17.19 4.23 0.26
N ASP A 132 16.50 3.23 0.80
CA ASP A 132 16.26 3.02 2.23
C ASP A 132 17.19 1.97 2.88
N GLY A 133 18.15 1.44 2.12
CA GLY A 133 19.05 0.38 2.60
C GLY A 133 18.45 -1.02 2.59
N SER A 134 17.26 -1.23 2.00
CA SER A 134 16.68 -2.57 1.81
C SER A 134 17.38 -3.40 0.72
N PHE A 135 18.32 -2.79 0.00
CA PHE A 135 19.10 -3.38 -1.10
C PHE A 135 18.21 -4.03 -2.18
N MET A 136 17.03 -3.47 -2.43
CA MET A 136 16.14 -3.94 -3.49
C MET A 136 16.55 -3.38 -4.86
N LEU A 137 16.39 -4.20 -5.88
CA LEU A 137 16.56 -3.83 -7.29
C LEU A 137 15.21 -3.95 -8.00
N LEU A 138 14.69 -2.84 -8.50
CA LEU A 138 13.59 -2.84 -9.47
C LEU A 138 14.19 -2.85 -10.88
N GLN A 139 13.87 -3.87 -11.66
CA GLN A 139 14.23 -3.98 -13.06
C GLN A 139 13.00 -4.38 -13.87
N ASP A 140 12.67 -3.60 -14.89
CA ASP A 140 11.47 -3.78 -15.71
C ASP A 140 10.21 -3.77 -14.83
N ASN A 141 9.55 -4.92 -14.68
CA ASN A 141 8.37 -5.12 -13.82
C ASN A 141 8.67 -5.95 -12.58
N THR A 142 9.95 -6.20 -12.24
CA THR A 142 10.33 -7.11 -11.17
C THR A 142 11.16 -6.41 -10.09
N ILE A 143 10.72 -6.51 -8.84
CA ILE A 143 11.56 -6.21 -7.67
C ILE A 143 12.26 -7.49 -7.24
N LYS A 144 13.59 -7.43 -7.15
CA LYS A 144 14.43 -8.42 -6.47
C LYS A 144 14.78 -7.87 -5.10
N THR A 145 14.42 -8.61 -4.07
CA THR A 145 14.67 -8.22 -2.68
C THR A 145 16.00 -8.76 -2.18
N GLY A 146 16.55 -8.16 -1.11
CA GLY A 146 17.83 -8.57 -0.54
C GLY A 146 17.89 -10.02 -0.03
N ASN A 147 16.74 -10.63 0.28
CA ASN A 147 16.66 -12.03 0.72
C ASN A 147 16.49 -13.02 -0.46
N GLY A 148 16.51 -12.55 -1.70
CA GLY A 148 16.38 -13.39 -2.89
C GLY A 148 14.95 -13.60 -3.40
N ALA A 149 13.92 -13.11 -2.69
CA ALA A 149 12.56 -13.15 -3.20
C ALA A 149 12.36 -12.20 -4.40
N ARG A 150 11.43 -12.55 -5.28
CA ARG A 150 11.06 -11.80 -6.49
C ARG A 150 9.58 -11.43 -6.44
N LEU A 151 9.30 -10.16 -6.71
CA LEU A 151 7.96 -9.60 -6.80
C LEU A 151 7.75 -9.09 -8.23
N ILE A 152 6.70 -9.53 -8.92
CA ILE A 152 6.46 -9.23 -10.34
C ILE A 152 5.15 -8.47 -10.50
N PHE A 153 5.17 -7.37 -11.25
CA PHE A 153 4.10 -6.40 -11.36
C PHE A 153 3.62 -6.25 -12.82
N ASP A 154 2.90 -7.27 -13.33
CA ASP A 154 2.53 -7.35 -14.75
C ASP A 154 1.11 -6.82 -15.08
N PHE A 155 0.38 -6.34 -14.09
CA PHE A 155 -0.93 -5.72 -14.27
C PHE A 155 -0.82 -4.22 -14.03
N GLU A 156 -1.17 -3.40 -15.03
CA GLU A 156 -1.07 -1.94 -14.98
C GLU A 156 -2.44 -1.29 -15.16
N HIS A 157 -2.76 -0.33 -14.29
CA HIS A 157 -3.98 0.48 -14.36
C HIS A 157 -3.69 1.88 -13.81
N ASP A 158 -4.05 2.93 -14.55
CA ASP A 158 -3.80 4.34 -14.20
C ASP A 158 -2.35 4.66 -13.80
N ASN A 159 -1.36 4.16 -14.56
CA ASN A 159 0.08 4.28 -14.29
C ASN A 159 0.55 3.63 -12.97
N VAL A 160 -0.29 2.80 -12.35
CA VAL A 160 0.05 1.99 -11.18
C VAL A 160 0.16 0.53 -11.61
N ARG A 161 1.26 -0.12 -11.25
CA ARG A 161 1.48 -1.55 -11.48
C ARG A 161 1.25 -2.34 -10.21
N TYR A 162 0.42 -3.36 -10.27
CA TYR A 162 0.02 -4.17 -9.13
C TYR A 162 0.78 -5.48 -9.12
N LEU A 163 1.08 -5.98 -7.92
CA LEU A 163 1.79 -7.23 -7.73
C LEU A 163 0.93 -8.40 -8.24
N THR A 164 1.41 -9.10 -9.26
CA THR A 164 0.73 -10.26 -9.87
C THR A 164 1.40 -11.58 -9.52
N LYS A 165 2.66 -11.58 -9.08
CA LYS A 165 3.36 -12.80 -8.68
C LYS A 165 4.42 -12.56 -7.61
N THR A 166 4.47 -13.45 -6.63
CA THR A 166 5.60 -13.57 -5.71
C THR A 166 6.29 -14.91 -5.90
N ILE A 167 7.63 -14.88 -5.83
CA ILE A 167 8.47 -16.07 -5.75
C ILE A 167 9.36 -15.87 -4.53
N ASP A 168 9.15 -16.66 -3.48
CA ASP A 168 9.94 -16.53 -2.26
C ASP A 168 11.34 -17.17 -2.41
N GLN A 169 12.18 -17.02 -1.38
CA GLN A 169 13.54 -17.56 -1.37
C GLN A 169 13.60 -19.11 -1.45
N ASN A 170 12.49 -19.79 -1.17
CA ASN A 170 12.37 -21.26 -1.23
C ASN A 170 11.75 -21.73 -2.56
N GLY A 171 11.41 -20.81 -3.46
CA GLY A 171 10.75 -21.10 -4.73
C GLY A 171 9.24 -21.31 -4.64
N ASN A 172 8.60 -21.00 -3.51
CA ASN A 172 7.14 -20.98 -3.43
C ASN A 172 6.61 -19.85 -4.30
N VAL A 173 5.55 -20.13 -5.06
CA VAL A 173 4.94 -19.18 -5.99
C VAL A 173 3.56 -18.82 -5.49
N THR A 174 3.25 -17.52 -5.51
CA THR A 174 1.87 -17.02 -5.37
C THR A 174 1.53 -16.19 -6.57
N ASP A 175 0.48 -16.57 -7.29
CA ASP A 175 -0.12 -15.79 -8.37
C ASP A 175 -1.29 -14.97 -7.81
N LEU A 176 -1.41 -13.71 -8.25
CA LEU A 176 -2.50 -12.80 -7.91
C LEU A 176 -3.19 -12.33 -9.19
N TYR A 177 -4.51 -12.39 -9.19
CA TYR A 177 -5.36 -12.08 -10.33
C TYR A 177 -6.23 -10.88 -9.99
N TYR A 178 -6.32 -9.95 -10.94
CA TYR A 178 -7.11 -8.73 -10.80
C TYR A 178 -8.21 -8.69 -11.85
N ASP A 179 -9.33 -8.09 -11.47
CA ASP A 179 -10.42 -7.68 -12.34
C ASP A 179 -10.50 -6.15 -12.39
N ILE A 180 -11.01 -5.61 -13.49
CA ILE A 180 -11.28 -4.17 -13.63
C ILE A 180 -12.78 -3.95 -13.47
N TYR A 181 -13.13 -3.28 -12.38
CA TYR A 181 -14.48 -2.80 -12.20
C TYR A 181 -14.67 -1.44 -12.85
N TYR A 182 -15.78 -1.28 -13.59
CA TYR A 182 -16.19 0.00 -14.16
C TYR A 182 -17.39 0.53 -13.36
N SER A 183 -17.20 1.61 -12.60
CA SER A 183 -18.28 2.22 -11.79
C SER A 183 -19.23 3.02 -12.67
N ASN A 184 -18.68 3.62 -13.72
CA ASN A 184 -19.39 4.17 -14.85
C ASN A 184 -18.41 4.27 -16.04
N GLN A 185 -18.80 4.99 -17.08
CA GLN A 185 -18.00 5.17 -18.31
C GLN A 185 -16.69 5.96 -18.12
N TYR A 186 -16.46 6.57 -16.96
CA TYR A 186 -15.30 7.43 -16.68
C TYR A 186 -14.36 6.92 -15.57
N TYR A 187 -14.81 5.98 -14.74
CA TYR A 187 -14.05 5.51 -13.60
C TYR A 187 -13.96 3.99 -13.59
N SER A 188 -12.73 3.49 -13.58
CA SER A 188 -12.43 2.09 -13.35
C SER A 188 -11.47 1.91 -12.19
N TYR A 189 -11.67 0.81 -11.48
CA TYR A 189 -10.90 0.46 -10.29
C TYR A 189 -10.44 -0.99 -10.39
N PRO A 190 -9.13 -1.25 -10.23
CA PRO A 190 -8.64 -2.61 -10.18
C PRO A 190 -9.00 -3.21 -8.84
N ARG A 191 -9.50 -4.45 -8.87
CA ARG A 191 -9.87 -5.23 -7.70
C ARG A 191 -9.10 -6.53 -7.72
N LEU A 192 -8.69 -6.99 -6.56
CA LEU A 192 -8.13 -8.32 -6.45
C LEU A 192 -9.27 -9.33 -6.61
N ASP A 193 -9.22 -10.18 -7.62
CA ASP A 193 -10.23 -11.23 -7.83
C ASP A 193 -9.89 -12.46 -7.01
N SER A 194 -8.64 -12.94 -7.15
CA SER A 194 -8.20 -14.15 -6.47
C SER A 194 -6.68 -14.23 -6.37
N LEU A 195 -6.21 -15.13 -5.51
CA LEU A 195 -4.83 -15.56 -5.48
C LEU A 195 -4.75 -17.09 -5.45
N ARG A 196 -3.64 -17.63 -5.95
CA ARG A 196 -3.36 -19.06 -6.01
C ARG A 196 -1.92 -19.34 -5.62
N THR A 197 -1.73 -20.35 -4.79
CA THR A 197 -0.40 -20.80 -4.34
C THR A 197 0.17 -21.87 -5.27
N SER A 198 1.45 -22.18 -5.14
CA SER A 198 2.10 -23.31 -5.80
C SER A 198 1.54 -24.68 -5.40
N THR A 199 0.86 -24.76 -4.25
CA THR A 199 0.19 -25.96 -3.74
C THR A 199 -1.30 -26.03 -4.13
N ASN A 200 -1.75 -25.11 -4.99
CA ASN A 200 -3.10 -25.00 -5.55
C ASN A 200 -4.21 -24.55 -4.59
N GLU A 201 -3.89 -24.13 -3.37
CA GLU A 201 -4.88 -23.43 -2.57
C GLU A 201 -5.27 -22.11 -3.27
N LYS A 202 -6.56 -21.79 -3.20
CA LYS A 202 -7.14 -20.58 -3.81
C LYS A 202 -7.81 -19.75 -2.74
N ILE A 203 -7.60 -18.44 -2.80
CA ILE A 203 -8.40 -17.46 -2.07
C ILE A 203 -9.10 -16.59 -3.11
N ALA A 204 -10.41 -16.46 -3.00
CA ALA A 204 -11.24 -15.62 -3.86
C ALA A 204 -11.84 -14.46 -3.05
N PHE A 205 -11.87 -13.28 -3.65
CA PHE A 205 -12.38 -12.06 -3.06
C PHE A 205 -13.71 -11.71 -3.73
N HIS A 206 -14.76 -11.57 -2.94
CA HIS A 206 -16.10 -11.31 -3.40
C HIS A 206 -16.53 -9.92 -2.99
N TYR A 207 -17.01 -9.16 -3.96
CA TYR A 207 -17.41 -7.77 -3.76
C TYR A 207 -18.91 -7.67 -3.93
N HIS A 208 -19.54 -6.85 -3.11
CA HIS A 208 -20.90 -6.41 -3.36
C HIS A 208 -20.92 -4.94 -3.77
N PHE A 209 -21.97 -4.59 -4.48
CA PHE A 209 -22.19 -3.25 -4.98
C PHE A 209 -23.09 -2.49 -4.01
N GLU A 210 -22.55 -1.46 -3.38
CA GLU A 210 -23.31 -0.61 -2.46
C GLU A 210 -23.91 0.59 -3.21
N SER A 211 -23.18 1.15 -4.19
CA SER A 211 -23.66 2.24 -5.04
C SER A 211 -22.79 2.39 -6.30
N VAL A 212 -23.24 3.23 -7.26
CA VAL A 212 -22.53 3.52 -8.54
C VAL A 212 -21.10 4.02 -8.41
N TYR A 213 -20.63 4.35 -7.20
CA TYR A 213 -19.27 4.81 -6.95
C TYR A 213 -18.44 3.85 -6.07
N TYR A 214 -19.07 2.85 -5.44
CA TYR A 214 -18.41 2.07 -4.39
C TYR A 214 -18.73 0.57 -4.52
N ASN A 215 -17.67 -0.23 -4.67
CA ASN A 215 -17.70 -1.65 -4.34
C ASN A 215 -16.95 -1.88 -3.06
N ILE A 216 -17.47 -2.80 -2.27
CA ILE A 216 -16.93 -3.11 -0.97
C ILE A 216 -16.66 -4.62 -0.92
N LEU A 217 -15.62 -5.01 -0.21
CA LEU A 217 -15.32 -6.42 0.03
C LEU A 217 -16.45 -7.03 0.85
N ASP A 218 -17.30 -7.84 0.25
CA ASP A 218 -18.33 -8.59 0.98
C ASP A 218 -17.70 -9.75 1.75
N SER A 219 -16.83 -10.50 1.08
CA SER A 219 -16.29 -11.72 1.66
C SER A 219 -15.00 -12.21 1.01
N ILE A 220 -14.26 -13.01 1.79
CA ILE A 220 -13.14 -13.80 1.30
C ILE A 220 -13.50 -15.28 1.42
N LYS A 221 -13.33 -16.03 0.33
CA LYS A 221 -13.54 -17.47 0.27
C LYS A 221 -12.21 -18.19 0.09
N PHE A 222 -11.89 -19.09 1.01
CA PHE A 222 -10.73 -19.97 0.93
C PHE A 222 -11.17 -21.36 0.45
N ILE A 223 -10.44 -21.87 -0.55
CA ILE A 223 -10.55 -23.23 -1.06
C ILE A 223 -9.19 -23.88 -0.88
N GLY A 224 -9.07 -24.66 0.20
CA GLY A 224 -7.82 -25.28 0.61
C GLY A 224 -7.57 -26.67 0.03
N PHE A 225 -6.44 -27.25 0.44
CA PHE A 225 -6.16 -28.68 0.30
C PHE A 225 -7.26 -29.48 1.05
N ASP A 226 -7.69 -30.61 0.49
CA ASP A 226 -8.79 -31.48 1.00
C ASP A 226 -10.22 -30.89 0.97
N SER A 227 -10.49 -29.92 0.10
CA SER A 227 -11.85 -29.33 -0.07
C SER A 227 -12.36 -28.58 1.17
N VAL A 228 -11.46 -28.12 2.04
CA VAL A 228 -11.82 -27.19 3.12
C VAL A 228 -12.32 -25.89 2.47
N ASP A 229 -13.61 -25.63 2.64
CA ASP A 229 -14.30 -24.42 2.20
C ASP A 229 -14.59 -23.55 3.42
N ALA A 230 -13.89 -22.42 3.52
CA ALA A 230 -14.09 -21.44 4.57
C ALA A 230 -14.43 -20.09 3.95
N LYS A 231 -15.38 -19.37 4.56
CA LYS A 231 -15.80 -18.04 4.12
C LYS A 231 -15.78 -17.08 5.29
N ILE A 232 -15.13 -15.93 5.10
CA ILE A 232 -15.18 -14.78 5.99
C ILE A 232 -16.12 -13.77 5.35
N ILE A 233 -17.08 -13.27 6.11
CA ILE A 233 -18.06 -12.26 5.68
C ILE A 233 -17.79 -10.99 6.49
N TYR A 234 -17.70 -9.85 5.82
CA TYR A 234 -17.51 -8.56 6.46
C TYR A 234 -18.84 -7.87 6.68
N HIS A 235 -19.01 -7.32 7.88
CA HIS A 235 -20.15 -6.48 8.22
C HIS A 235 -19.64 -5.06 8.40
N TYR A 236 -20.17 -4.13 7.60
CA TYR A 236 -19.82 -2.71 7.65
C TYR A 236 -20.97 -1.93 8.26
N ASP A 237 -20.69 -1.20 9.33
CA ASP A 237 -21.58 -0.16 9.81
C ASP A 237 -21.32 1.11 8.97
N TYR A 238 -22.20 1.37 8.02
CA TYR A 238 -22.07 2.49 7.08
C TYR A 238 -22.38 3.82 7.76
N ASP A 239 -21.35 4.53 8.20
CA ASP A 239 -21.45 5.92 8.65
C ASP A 239 -20.56 6.88 7.81
N CYS A 240 -20.24 6.49 6.58
CA CYS A 240 -19.24 7.18 5.74
C CYS A 240 -19.82 8.16 4.71
N TRP A 241 -21.06 8.61 4.87
CA TRP A 241 -21.69 9.53 3.90
C TRP A 241 -21.14 10.95 3.93
N THR A 242 -20.32 11.31 4.92
CA THR A 242 -19.75 12.64 5.00
C THR A 242 -18.22 12.56 4.96
N ALA A 243 -17.64 13.26 3.99
CA ALA A 243 -16.22 13.62 3.93
C ALA A 243 -15.84 14.61 5.06
N SER A 244 -16.42 14.43 6.24
CA SER A 244 -16.23 15.23 7.43
C SER A 244 -15.54 14.33 8.43
N SER A 245 -14.23 14.56 8.59
CA SER A 245 -13.45 14.02 9.70
C SER A 245 -14.24 14.19 11.01
N PRO A 246 -14.32 13.17 11.89
CA PRO A 246 -14.83 13.36 13.24
C PRO A 246 -13.96 14.33 14.08
N PHE A 247 -12.82 14.77 13.54
CA PHE A 247 -11.91 15.73 14.14
C PHE A 247 -11.93 17.12 13.46
N GLY A 248 -12.88 17.38 12.56
CA GLY A 248 -12.98 18.64 11.79
C GLY A 248 -12.25 18.58 10.46
#